data_AF-W4LBR0-F1
#
_entry.id   AF-W4LBR0-F1
#
_cell.length_a   1.000
_cell.length_b   1.000
_cell.length_c   1.000
_cell.angle_alpha   90.00
_cell.angle_beta   90.00
_cell.angle_gamma   90.00
#
_symmetry.space_group_name_H-M   'P 1'
#
loop_
_entity.id
_entity.type
_entity.pdbx_description
1 polymer ?
#
loop_
_entity_poly.entity_id
_entity_poly.type
_entity_poly.pdbx_seq_one_letter_code
_entity_poly.pdbx_strand_id
1 'polypeptide(L)'
;METRERRLRILGEAEIDALYGLPCFDDDERPEYFSISPAEKRALDQLHSIKSRIYFILQLGYFKSQHLFFVFGLREVEADARYVQEQYSPGFELTDLRVAKMTRLKQQKLILDLFGYQICDAEHRQALSDKARQAARLSSKPVYVFRELIHYLEGQRLVMPGS
;
A
#
# COMPACT_ATOMS: atom_id res chain seq x y z
N MET A 1 -31.17 11.31 24.95
CA MET A 1 -30.31 10.29 25.59
C MET A 1 -29.74 9.42 24.48
N GLU A 2 -28.43 9.20 24.55
CA GLU A 2 -27.52 8.78 23.48
C GLU A 2 -27.90 7.47 22.78
N THR A 3 -28.06 7.54 21.46
CA THR A 3 -27.96 6.38 20.58
C THR A 3 -26.49 5.96 20.56
N ARG A 4 -26.13 5.02 21.43
CA ARG A 4 -24.77 4.45 21.49
C ARG A 4 -24.54 3.70 20.18
N GLU A 5 -23.95 4.38 19.20
CA GLU A 5 -23.44 3.83 17.96
C GLU A 5 -22.47 2.69 18.31
N ARG A 6 -23.00 1.46 18.43
CA ARG A 6 -22.19 0.26 18.35
C ARG A 6 -21.71 0.19 16.91
N ARG A 7 -20.65 0.94 16.60
CA ARG A 7 -19.81 0.69 15.44
C ARG A 7 -19.42 -0.78 15.54
N LEU A 8 -20.09 -1.61 14.73
CA LEU A 8 -19.72 -3.00 14.54
C LEU A 8 -18.24 -2.97 14.16
N ARG A 9 -17.34 -3.32 15.10
CA ARG A 9 -15.92 -3.54 14.81
C ARG A 9 -15.88 -4.81 13.96
N ILE A 10 -15.92 -4.61 12.65
CA ILE A 10 -15.96 -5.67 11.64
C ILE A 10 -14.69 -6.53 11.71
N LEU A 11 -13.58 -5.90 12.09
CA LEU A 11 -12.26 -6.48 12.27
C LEU A 11 -11.72 -6.02 13.63
N GLY A 12 -10.98 -6.89 14.31
CA GLY A 12 -10.19 -6.51 15.48
C GLY A 12 -9.06 -5.55 15.10
N GLU A 13 -8.50 -4.81 16.06
CA GLU A 13 -7.39 -3.87 15.81
C GLU A 13 -6.18 -4.57 15.14
N ALA A 14 -5.86 -5.80 15.56
CA ALA A 14 -4.80 -6.60 14.94
C ALA A 14 -5.10 -7.03 13.49
N GLU A 15 -6.37 -7.27 13.13
CA GLU A 15 -6.77 -7.61 11.76
C GLU A 15 -6.77 -6.37 10.86
N ILE A 16 -7.10 -5.20 11.41
CA ILE A 16 -6.99 -3.92 10.72
C ILE A 16 -5.52 -3.61 10.44
N ASP A 17 -4.64 -3.77 11.45
CA ASP A 17 -3.21 -3.54 11.28
C ASP A 17 -2.58 -4.54 10.31
N ALA A 18 -3.01 -5.80 10.31
CA ALA A 18 -2.53 -6.79 9.34
C ALA A 18 -2.91 -6.43 7.89
N LEU A 19 -4.03 -5.74 7.68
CA LEU A 19 -4.56 -5.41 6.34
C LEU A 19 -4.23 -4.00 5.85
N TYR A 20 -4.05 -3.05 6.77
CA TYR A 20 -3.89 -1.63 6.48
C TYR A 20 -2.71 -0.98 7.22
N GLY A 21 -2.00 -1.75 8.05
CA GLY A 21 -0.81 -1.30 8.75
C GLY A 21 0.39 -1.24 7.81
N LEU A 22 1.29 -0.31 8.10
CA LEU A 22 2.57 -0.23 7.43
C LEU A 22 3.31 -1.57 7.58
N PRO A 23 3.79 -2.21 6.49
CA PRO A 23 4.52 -3.45 6.59
C PRO A 23 5.75 -3.31 7.48
N CYS A 24 6.01 -4.36 8.27
CA CYS A 24 7.21 -4.47 9.10
C CYS A 24 7.91 -5.76 8.70
N PHE A 25 8.75 -5.68 7.66
CA PHE A 25 9.41 -6.85 7.11
C PHE A 25 10.54 -7.34 8.00
N ASP A 26 10.65 -8.66 8.15
CA ASP A 26 11.80 -9.30 8.77
C ASP A 26 12.97 -9.47 7.79
N ASP A 27 14.07 -10.06 8.27
CA ASP A 27 15.29 -10.24 7.47
C ASP A 27 15.10 -11.17 6.26
N ASP A 28 14.12 -12.09 6.31
CA ASP A 28 13.81 -13.04 5.24
C ASP A 28 12.83 -12.44 4.21
N GLU A 29 11.93 -11.57 4.65
CA GLU A 29 10.94 -10.89 3.80
C GLU A 29 11.55 -9.75 2.97
N ARG A 30 12.56 -9.02 3.49
CA ARG A 30 13.16 -7.87 2.78
C ARG A 30 13.77 -8.26 1.42
N PRO A 31 14.52 -9.36 1.27
CA PRO A 31 15.01 -9.81 -0.03
C PRO A 31 13.89 -10.10 -1.04
N GLU A 32 12.77 -10.67 -0.59
CA GLU A 32 11.61 -10.97 -1.42
C GLU A 32 10.98 -9.67 -1.95
N TYR A 33 10.53 -8.79 -1.04
CA TYR A 33 9.72 -7.64 -1.39
C TYR A 33 10.51 -6.47 -1.96
N PHE A 34 11.76 -6.27 -1.56
CA PHE A 34 12.60 -5.19 -2.08
C PHE A 34 13.45 -5.59 -3.27
N SER A 35 13.38 -6.84 -3.75
CA SER A 35 13.98 -7.22 -5.02
C SER A 35 13.46 -6.36 -6.17
N ILE A 36 14.35 -5.99 -7.10
CA ILE A 36 14.03 -5.10 -8.23
C ILE A 36 14.15 -5.87 -9.54
N SER A 37 13.02 -6.03 -10.24
CA SER A 37 12.96 -6.63 -11.57
C SER A 37 13.52 -5.69 -12.65
N PRO A 38 13.84 -6.19 -13.85
CA PRO A 38 14.29 -5.32 -14.95
C PRO A 38 13.28 -4.23 -15.34
N ALA A 39 11.97 -4.49 -15.23
CA ALA A 39 10.94 -3.49 -15.50
C ALA A 39 10.91 -2.41 -14.42
N GLU A 40 10.98 -2.82 -13.15
CA GLU A 40 11.03 -1.91 -12.00
C GLU A 40 12.30 -1.05 -12.03
N LYS A 41 13.44 -1.62 -12.43
CA LYS A 41 14.68 -0.88 -12.61
C LYS A 41 14.54 0.26 -13.62
N ARG A 42 13.86 0.03 -14.76
CA ARG A 42 13.60 1.09 -15.75
C ARG A 42 12.71 2.21 -15.18
N ALA A 43 11.78 1.88 -14.28
CA ALA A 43 10.99 2.91 -13.58
C ALA A 43 11.85 3.68 -12.57
N LEU A 44 12.72 2.98 -11.83
CA LEU A 44 13.65 3.56 -10.87
C LEU A 44 14.63 4.53 -11.53
N ASP A 45 15.12 4.20 -12.72
CA ASP A 45 16.08 5.00 -13.48
C ASP A 45 15.52 6.37 -13.94
N GLN A 46 14.19 6.52 -14.01
CA GLN A 46 13.52 7.80 -14.28
C GLN A 46 13.61 8.78 -13.11
N LEU A 47 13.98 8.31 -11.92
CA LEU A 47 14.10 9.13 -10.72
C LEU A 47 15.54 9.64 -10.58
N HIS A 48 15.72 10.96 -10.44
CA HIS A 48 17.04 11.56 -10.41
C HIS A 48 17.69 11.60 -9.01
N SER A 49 16.89 11.67 -7.95
CA SER A 49 17.40 11.76 -6.56
C SER A 49 17.54 10.38 -5.94
N ILE A 50 18.69 10.09 -5.30
CA ILE A 50 18.93 8.86 -4.53
C ILE A 50 17.87 8.66 -3.45
N LYS A 51 17.57 9.70 -2.67
CA LYS A 51 16.48 9.68 -1.68
C LYS A 51 15.14 9.32 -2.30
N SER A 52 14.84 9.89 -3.48
CA SER A 52 13.61 9.57 -4.22
C SER A 52 13.58 8.10 -4.67
N ARG A 53 14.72 7.55 -5.09
CA ARG A 53 14.86 6.13 -5.47
C ARG A 53 14.63 5.20 -4.28
N ILE A 54 15.26 5.48 -3.13
CA ILE A 54 15.05 4.72 -1.89
C ILE A 54 13.57 4.75 -1.50
N TYR A 55 12.95 5.94 -1.50
CA TYR A 55 11.53 6.08 -1.19
C TYR A 55 10.60 5.35 -2.19
N PHE A 56 11.00 5.27 -3.46
CA PHE A 56 10.28 4.50 -4.47
C PHE A 56 10.38 2.99 -4.21
N ILE A 57 11.57 2.47 -3.90
CA ILE A 57 11.79 1.05 -3.61
C ILE A 57 10.98 0.62 -2.38
N LEU A 58 10.94 1.46 -1.33
CA LEU A 58 10.12 1.21 -0.15
C LEU A 58 8.62 1.13 -0.50
N GLN A 59 8.09 2.12 -1.23
CA GLN A 59 6.70 2.08 -1.68
C GLN A 59 6.40 0.86 -2.56
N LEU A 60 7.33 0.49 -3.44
CA LEU A 60 7.19 -0.66 -4.32
C LEU A 60 7.13 -1.97 -3.52
N GLY A 61 8.01 -2.17 -2.54
CA GLY A 61 7.98 -3.36 -1.68
C GLY A 61 6.71 -3.46 -0.86
N TYR A 62 6.28 -2.35 -0.24
CA TYR A 62 5.02 -2.34 0.50
C TYR A 62 3.81 -2.59 -0.42
N PHE A 63 3.83 -2.04 -1.63
CA PHE A 63 2.80 -2.29 -2.62
C PHE A 63 2.77 -3.75 -3.10
N LYS A 64 3.93 -4.41 -3.24
CA LYS A 64 4.00 -5.84 -3.57
C LYS A 64 3.38 -6.70 -2.47
N SER A 65 3.55 -6.31 -1.20
CA SER A 65 3.02 -7.06 -0.05
C SER A 65 1.51 -6.87 0.19
N GLN A 66 1.02 -5.64 0.12
CA GLN A 66 -0.35 -5.30 0.56
C GLN A 66 -1.20 -4.59 -0.49
N HIS A 67 -0.64 -4.26 -1.66
CA HIS A 67 -1.32 -3.49 -2.72
C HIS A 67 -1.86 -2.13 -2.24
N LEU A 68 -1.21 -1.56 -1.23
CA LEU A 68 -1.52 -0.27 -0.61
C LEU A 68 -0.34 0.70 -0.73
N PHE A 69 -0.66 1.99 -0.63
CA PHE A 69 0.34 3.04 -0.56
C PHE A 69 0.32 3.71 0.81
N PHE A 70 1.51 3.89 1.37
CA PHE A 70 1.71 4.45 2.71
C PHE A 70 2.41 5.80 2.63
N VAL A 71 2.09 6.67 3.60
CA VAL A 71 2.86 7.89 3.86
C VAL A 71 3.62 7.67 5.15
N PHE A 72 4.94 7.53 5.04
CA PHE A 72 5.84 7.23 6.15
C PHE A 72 7.04 8.19 6.16
N GLY A 73 7.61 8.40 7.33
CA GLY A 73 8.90 9.03 7.56
C GLY A 73 9.98 8.02 7.92
N LEU A 74 11.25 8.47 7.88
CA LEU A 74 12.41 7.59 8.09
C LEU A 74 12.37 6.79 9.39
N ARG A 75 11.89 7.37 10.49
CA ARG A 75 11.83 6.69 11.79
C ARG A 75 10.86 5.51 11.82
N GLU A 76 9.79 5.56 11.02
CA GLU A 76 8.78 4.51 10.98
C GLU A 76 9.24 3.29 10.18
N VAL A 77 10.18 3.49 9.25
CA VAL A 77 10.67 2.47 8.30
C VAL A 77 12.19 2.32 8.38
N GLU A 78 12.81 2.61 9.51
CA GLU A 78 14.26 2.76 9.57
C GLU A 78 15.00 1.48 9.14
N ALA A 79 14.59 0.32 9.63
CA ALA A 79 15.19 -0.97 9.27
C ALA A 79 15.13 -1.23 7.76
N ASP A 80 13.95 -1.09 7.16
CA ASP A 80 13.73 -1.28 5.73
C ASP A 80 14.47 -0.23 4.89
N ALA A 81 14.47 1.02 5.35
CA ALA A 81 15.16 2.11 4.68
C ALA A 81 16.68 1.93 4.68
N ARG A 82 17.24 1.41 5.77
CA ARG A 82 18.67 1.06 5.87
C ARG A 82 19.01 -0.11 4.95
N TYR A 83 18.22 -1.19 5.00
CA TYR A 83 18.39 -2.32 4.10
C TYR A 83 18.40 -1.87 2.62
N VAL A 84 17.40 -1.10 2.20
CA VAL A 84 17.31 -0.59 0.82
C VAL A 84 18.48 0.34 0.48
N GLN A 85 18.88 1.22 1.40
CA GLN A 85 20.01 2.12 1.19
C GLN A 85 21.32 1.35 1.00
N GLU A 86 21.60 0.36 1.83
CA GLU A 86 22.81 -0.46 1.74
C GLU A 86 22.87 -1.25 0.42
N GLN A 87 21.75 -1.81 -0.01
CA GLN A 87 21.67 -2.61 -1.23
C GLN A 87 21.77 -1.78 -2.52
N TYR A 88 21.05 -0.66 -2.60
CA TYR A 88 20.87 0.07 -3.86
C TYR A 88 21.60 1.41 -3.93
N SER A 89 22.12 1.92 -2.81
CA SER A 89 22.82 3.20 -2.75
C SER A 89 23.90 3.18 -1.65
N PRO A 90 24.86 2.23 -1.73
CA PRO A 90 25.93 2.15 -0.75
C PRO A 90 26.72 3.46 -0.70
N GLY A 91 26.97 3.96 0.50
CA GLY A 91 27.69 5.23 0.73
C GLY A 91 26.82 6.49 0.73
N PHE A 92 25.50 6.39 0.50
CA PHE A 92 24.60 7.52 0.71
C PHE A 92 24.16 7.60 2.16
N GLU A 93 24.44 8.72 2.83
CA GLU A 93 23.95 8.96 4.19
C GLU A 93 22.45 9.31 4.20
N LEU A 94 21.63 8.32 4.55
CA LEU A 94 20.19 8.53 4.71
C LEU A 94 19.87 9.17 6.06
N THR A 95 19.62 10.49 6.05
CA THR A 95 19.24 11.29 7.22
C THR A 95 17.77 11.69 7.23
N ASP A 96 17.12 11.71 6.06
CA ASP A 96 15.69 11.97 5.90
C ASP A 96 15.10 11.19 4.71
N LEU A 97 13.80 10.92 4.75
CA LEU A 97 13.03 10.29 3.66
C LEU A 97 11.90 11.17 3.14
N ARG A 98 11.99 12.49 3.32
CA ARG A 98 10.93 13.39 2.88
C ARG A 98 10.97 13.55 1.36
N VAL A 99 9.86 13.18 0.72
CA VAL A 99 9.61 13.36 -0.70
C VAL A 99 8.38 14.24 -0.91
N ALA A 100 8.46 15.17 -1.86
CA ALA A 100 7.35 16.08 -2.17
C ALA A 100 6.12 15.28 -2.63
N LYS A 101 4.91 15.77 -2.27
CA LYS A 101 3.64 15.10 -2.63
C LYS A 101 3.54 14.79 -4.12
N MET A 102 3.92 15.74 -4.98
CA MET A 102 3.88 15.53 -6.44
C MET A 102 4.82 14.42 -6.91
N THR A 103 6.00 14.30 -6.30
CA THR A 103 6.95 13.21 -6.60
C THR A 103 6.37 11.87 -6.13
N ARG A 104 5.79 11.81 -4.93
CA ARG A 104 5.13 10.61 -4.43
C ARG A 104 3.99 10.15 -5.34
N LEU A 105 3.11 11.07 -5.76
CA LEU A 105 2.01 10.73 -6.68
C LEU A 105 2.51 10.21 -8.04
N LYS A 106 3.60 10.79 -8.58
CA LYS A 106 4.23 10.28 -9.81
C LYS A 106 4.78 8.86 -9.62
N GLN A 107 5.42 8.60 -8.49
CA GLN A 107 5.94 7.26 -8.15
C GLN A 107 4.82 6.24 -8.00
N GLN A 108 3.73 6.58 -7.31
CA GLN A 108 2.56 5.72 -7.18
C GLN A 108 1.98 5.37 -8.55
N LYS A 109 1.87 6.35 -9.45
CA LYS A 109 1.44 6.10 -10.83
C LYS A 109 2.35 5.10 -11.56
N LEU A 110 3.68 5.27 -11.44
CA LEU A 110 4.64 4.32 -12.04
C LEU A 110 4.46 2.90 -11.48
N ILE A 111 4.25 2.76 -10.17
CA ILE A 111 4.01 1.46 -9.53
C ILE A 111 2.69 0.85 -10.04
N LEU A 112 1.62 1.63 -10.08
CA LEU A 112 0.33 1.18 -10.62
C LEU A 112 0.46 0.69 -12.07
N ASP A 113 1.14 1.45 -12.93
CA ASP A 113 1.37 1.10 -14.33
C ASP A 113 2.20 -0.19 -14.46
N LEU A 114 3.17 -0.43 -13.56
CA LEU A 114 3.99 -1.66 -13.55
C LEU A 114 3.17 -2.92 -13.24
N PHE A 115 2.20 -2.85 -12.34
CA PHE A 115 1.39 -4.01 -11.93
C PHE A 115 0.00 -4.08 -12.59
N GLY A 116 -0.34 -3.07 -13.41
CA GLY A 116 -1.66 -2.95 -14.03
C GLY A 116 -2.76 -2.71 -13.00
N TYR A 117 -2.45 -1.96 -11.94
CA TYR A 117 -3.42 -1.55 -10.92
C TYR A 117 -4.00 -0.18 -11.25
N GLN A 118 -5.21 0.10 -10.77
CA GLN A 118 -5.84 1.41 -10.89
C GLN A 118 -6.24 1.96 -9.51
N ILE A 119 -6.22 3.28 -9.36
CA ILE A 119 -6.75 3.95 -8.17
C ILE A 119 -8.28 3.88 -8.22
N CYS A 120 -8.92 3.53 -7.10
CA CYS A 120 -10.37 3.63 -6.96
C CYS A 120 -10.86 5.08 -7.19
N ASP A 121 -11.34 5.36 -8.40
CA ASP A 121 -12.06 6.58 -8.75
C ASP A 121 -13.52 6.54 -8.25
N ALA A 122 -14.31 7.56 -8.60
CA ALA A 122 -15.70 7.66 -8.17
C ALA A 122 -16.59 6.52 -8.70
N GLU A 123 -16.35 6.03 -9.91
CA GLU A 123 -17.11 4.92 -10.50
C GLU A 123 -16.79 3.60 -9.79
N HIS A 124 -15.51 3.36 -9.52
CA HIS A 124 -15.08 2.19 -8.75
C HIS A 124 -15.65 2.20 -7.33
N ARG A 125 -15.73 3.37 -6.66
CA ARG A 125 -16.37 3.51 -5.35
C ARG A 125 -17.86 3.23 -5.40
N GLN A 126 -18.55 3.67 -6.44
CA GLN A 126 -19.97 3.39 -6.62
C GLN A 126 -20.20 1.88 -6.83
N ALA A 127 -19.39 1.23 -7.67
CA ALA A 127 -19.42 -0.21 -7.86
C ALA A 127 -19.11 -0.98 -6.56
N LEU A 128 -18.17 -0.48 -5.76
CA LEU A 128 -17.83 -1.03 -4.45
C LEU A 128 -19.03 -0.95 -3.48
N SER A 129 -19.69 0.21 -3.44
CA SER A 129 -20.87 0.46 -2.62
C SER A 129 -22.04 -0.45 -3.01
N ASP A 130 -22.25 -0.65 -4.32
CA ASP A 130 -23.29 -1.54 -4.82
C ASP A 130 -22.99 -3.02 -4.49
N LYS A 131 -21.72 -3.46 -4.60
CA LYS A 131 -21.31 -4.80 -4.13
C LYS A 131 -21.47 -4.95 -2.62
N ALA A 132 -21.10 -3.95 -1.83
CA ALA A 132 -21.27 -3.96 -0.37
C ALA A 132 -22.74 -4.13 0.00
N ARG A 133 -23.63 -3.41 -0.70
CA ARG A 133 -25.08 -3.50 -0.52
C ARG A 133 -25.63 -4.88 -0.91
N GLN A 134 -25.11 -5.49 -1.98
CA GLN A 134 -25.49 -6.86 -2.37
C GLN A 134 -25.01 -7.89 -1.35
N ALA A 135 -23.76 -7.83 -0.90
CA ALA A 135 -23.22 -8.75 0.10
C ALA A 135 -23.96 -8.62 1.45
N ALA A 136 -24.31 -7.39 1.86
CA ALA A 136 -25.09 -7.15 3.07
C ALA A 136 -26.53 -7.69 3.00
N ARG A 137 -27.10 -7.84 1.80
CA ARG A 137 -28.40 -8.51 1.60
C ARG A 137 -28.29 -10.03 1.74
N LEU A 138 -27.12 -10.60 1.44
CA LEU A 138 -26.87 -12.05 1.55
C LEU A 138 -26.49 -12.45 2.98
N SER A 139 -25.79 -11.59 3.71
CA SER A 139 -25.37 -11.85 5.09
C SER A 139 -25.28 -10.56 5.89
N SER A 140 -25.89 -10.56 7.07
CA SER A 140 -25.78 -9.47 8.04
C SER A 140 -24.42 -9.47 8.78
N LYS A 141 -23.56 -10.47 8.55
CA LYS A 141 -22.23 -10.56 9.15
C LYS A 141 -21.27 -9.58 8.46
N PRO A 142 -20.74 -8.57 9.17
CA PRO A 142 -19.89 -7.56 8.54
C PRO A 142 -18.58 -8.13 7.94
N VAL A 143 -18.02 -9.18 8.54
CA VAL A 143 -16.83 -9.88 8.04
C VAL A 143 -17.07 -10.50 6.66
N TYR A 144 -18.28 -10.99 6.41
CA TYR A 144 -18.63 -11.56 5.09
C TYR A 144 -18.64 -10.48 4.02
N VAL A 145 -19.28 -9.35 4.30
CA VAL A 145 -19.31 -8.19 3.40
C VAL A 145 -17.89 -7.73 3.10
N PHE A 146 -17.05 -7.62 4.13
CA PHE A 146 -15.66 -7.20 3.98
C PHE A 146 -14.84 -8.15 3.09
N ARG A 147 -14.92 -9.47 3.30
CA ARG A 147 -14.19 -10.45 2.47
C ARG A 147 -14.62 -10.40 1.01
N GLU A 148 -15.92 -10.27 0.75
CA GLU A 148 -16.44 -10.13 -0.62
C GLU A 148 -15.92 -8.86 -1.32
N LEU A 149 -15.79 -7.76 -0.57
CA LEU A 149 -15.22 -6.52 -1.10
C LEU A 149 -13.72 -6.64 -1.40
N ILE A 150 -12.96 -7.31 -0.54
CA ILE A 150 -11.54 -7.61 -0.78
C ILE A 150 -11.37 -8.45 -2.04
N HIS A 151 -12.10 -9.57 -2.16
CA HIS A 151 -12.04 -10.42 -3.35
C HIS A 151 -12.41 -9.67 -4.63
N TYR A 152 -13.39 -8.76 -4.56
CA TYR A 152 -13.78 -7.93 -5.71
C TYR A 152 -12.66 -6.97 -6.12
N LEU A 153 -12.01 -6.32 -5.15
CA LEU A 153 -10.90 -5.39 -5.40
C LEU A 153 -9.67 -6.10 -5.97
N GLU A 154 -9.31 -7.24 -5.41
CA GLU A 154 -8.22 -8.11 -5.91
C GLU A 154 -8.49 -8.55 -7.35
N GLY A 155 -9.72 -8.99 -7.64
CA GLY A 155 -10.13 -9.42 -8.98
C GLY A 155 -10.11 -8.30 -10.02
N GLN A 156 -10.32 -7.04 -9.61
CA GLN A 156 -10.29 -5.86 -10.49
C GLN A 156 -8.94 -5.14 -10.47
N ARG A 157 -7.95 -5.60 -9.68
CA ARG A 157 -6.66 -4.91 -9.45
C ARG A 157 -6.86 -3.44 -9.05
N LEU A 158 -7.78 -3.20 -8.14
CA LEU A 158 -8.06 -1.88 -7.61
C LEU A 158 -7.33 -1.71 -6.29
N VAL A 159 -6.59 -0.61 -6.16
CA VAL A 159 -6.03 -0.23 -4.86
C VAL A 159 -7.17 0.15 -3.94
N MET A 160 -7.21 -0.53 -2.78
CA MET A 160 -8.16 -0.27 -1.71
C MET A 160 -8.26 1.25 -1.44
N PRO A 161 -9.45 1.86 -1.46
CA PRO A 161 -9.59 3.26 -1.12
C PRO A 161 -9.16 3.48 0.33
N GLY A 162 -8.02 4.16 0.51
CA GLY A 162 -7.64 4.71 1.81
C GLY A 162 -8.72 5.68 2.30
N SER A 163 -8.99 5.65 3.60
CA SER A 163 -9.97 6.50 4.28
C SER A 163 -9.70 8.00 4.08
#